data_AF-A0A0Q5WU03-F1
#
_entry.id   AF-A0A0Q5WU03-F1
#
_cell.length_a   1.000
_cell.length_b   1.000
_cell.length_c   1.000
_cell.angle_alpha   90.00
_cell.angle_beta   90.00
_cell.angle_gamma   90.00
#
_symmetry.space_group_name_H-M   'P 1'
#
loop_
_entity.id
_entity.type
_entity.pdbx_description
1 polymer ?
#
loop_
_entity_poly.entity_id
_entity_poly.type
_entity_poly.pdbx_seq_one_letter_code
_entity_poly.pdbx_strand_id
1 'polypeptide(L)'
;MSTDRPAGPADADESTAADDPRSSRRARRRARDEDQKKGSLLKELPVLLVVAFVLALLVKTFLVQAFFIPSGSMETTLHGCTGCTGDRVLVTKPPYWFSEPEPGDIVVFEGPDTWTPEVDVAEPGNWFSSAALFLGRAIGVAPPSEDDYVKRVIAVGGQTVQCCDDQGRILVDGEPLDEPYIYENTPLETRAFGPVTVPEGRLWVMGDHRSASADSRSHVSDQYSGTIAVDDVIGKASVIVWPVSRFTFLDSPDIQQQAAGAPVVSGVQADVVAAAPLLLGLAGAVPVAARRRSRRRRVVATGPSRRPPGTGWRRLRPAPRTRPGRNRED
;
A
#
# COMPACT_ATOMS: atom_id res chain seq x y z
N MET A 1 -24.39 40.98 -101.65
CA MET A 1 -25.58 40.50 -102.39
C MET A 1 -25.77 39.02 -102.07
N SER A 2 -27.03 38.57 -102.01
CA SER A 2 -27.57 37.27 -101.55
C SER A 2 -27.82 37.19 -100.03
N THR A 3 -29.03 37.44 -99.51
CA THR A 3 -30.22 36.53 -99.33
C THR A 3 -29.89 35.37 -98.38
N ASP A 4 -30.61 35.10 -97.29
CA ASP A 4 -32.06 34.85 -97.19
C ASP A 4 -32.57 34.89 -95.72
N ARG A 5 -33.91 34.80 -95.55
CA ARG A 5 -34.72 35.06 -94.34
C ARG A 5 -35.03 33.74 -93.51
N PRO A 6 -35.97 33.69 -92.52
CA PRO A 6 -35.78 33.71 -91.04
C PRO A 6 -36.28 32.46 -90.25
N ALA A 7 -36.01 32.38 -88.94
CA ALA A 7 -36.81 31.72 -87.87
C ALA A 7 -36.19 32.06 -86.49
N GLY A 8 -36.87 32.71 -85.54
CA GLY A 8 -37.76 32.12 -84.51
C GLY A 8 -37.30 32.62 -83.12
N PRO A 9 -38.19 32.89 -82.14
CA PRO A 9 -37.82 33.56 -80.89
C PRO A 9 -37.21 32.55 -79.90
N ALA A 10 -36.16 32.94 -79.17
CA ALA A 10 -35.64 32.17 -78.05
C ALA A 10 -35.92 32.93 -76.75
N ASP A 11 -36.57 32.20 -75.87
CA ASP A 11 -37.20 32.61 -74.64
C ASP A 11 -36.26 33.26 -73.62
N ALA A 12 -36.80 34.29 -72.97
CA ALA A 12 -36.35 34.73 -71.67
C ALA A 12 -36.86 33.72 -70.63
N ASP A 13 -35.96 33.08 -69.91
CA ASP A 13 -36.31 32.35 -68.69
C ASP A 13 -35.40 32.80 -67.56
N GLU A 14 -35.69 34.00 -67.05
CA GLU A 14 -35.17 34.48 -65.77
C GLU A 14 -35.99 33.82 -64.64
N SER A 15 -35.67 32.56 -64.39
CA SER A 15 -36.12 31.82 -63.21
C SER A 15 -35.51 32.46 -61.96
N THR A 16 -36.25 33.40 -61.39
CA THR A 16 -36.09 33.90 -60.01
C THR A 16 -36.30 32.73 -59.05
N ALA A 17 -35.21 32.03 -58.73
CA ALA A 17 -35.16 31.06 -57.65
C ALA A 17 -35.39 31.84 -56.34
N ALA A 18 -36.60 31.73 -55.81
CA ALA A 18 -36.99 32.25 -54.52
C ALA A 18 -35.97 31.83 -53.46
N ASP A 19 -35.29 32.82 -52.89
CA ASP A 19 -34.38 32.72 -51.77
C ASP A 19 -35.17 32.21 -50.55
N ASP A 20 -35.22 30.89 -50.35
CA ASP A 20 -35.97 30.28 -49.24
C ASP A 20 -35.27 30.61 -47.90
N PRO A 21 -35.85 31.50 -47.06
CA PRO A 21 -35.23 31.93 -45.80
C PRO A 21 -35.12 30.79 -44.77
N ARG A 22 -35.68 29.61 -45.04
CA ARG A 22 -35.56 28.42 -44.18
C ARG A 22 -34.26 27.66 -44.42
N SER A 23 -33.71 27.68 -45.63
CA SER A 23 -32.45 26.99 -45.97
C SER A 23 -31.23 27.68 -45.33
N SER A 24 -31.20 29.01 -45.37
CA SER A 24 -30.15 29.86 -44.80
C SER A 24 -30.12 29.84 -43.26
N ARG A 25 -31.29 29.73 -42.61
CA ARG A 25 -31.39 29.55 -41.14
C ARG A 25 -30.88 28.20 -40.66
N ARG A 26 -31.09 27.14 -41.45
CA ARG A 26 -30.65 25.78 -41.10
C ARG A 26 -29.13 25.60 -41.28
N ALA A 27 -28.56 26.23 -42.31
CA ALA A 27 -27.11 26.30 -42.52
C ALA A 27 -26.39 27.10 -41.40
N ARG A 28 -26.93 28.27 -41.02
CA ARG A 28 -26.39 29.07 -39.90
C ARG A 28 -26.50 28.37 -38.54
N ARG A 29 -27.57 27.59 -38.29
CA ARG A 29 -27.69 26.77 -37.08
C ARG A 29 -26.64 25.65 -37.04
N ARG A 30 -26.41 24.95 -38.16
CA ARG A 30 -25.38 23.90 -38.23
C ARG A 30 -23.97 24.44 -38.02
N ALA A 31 -23.62 25.59 -38.62
CA ALA A 31 -22.33 26.23 -38.40
C ALA A 31 -22.12 26.66 -36.93
N ARG A 32 -23.18 27.19 -36.28
CA ARG A 32 -23.15 27.56 -34.86
C ARG A 32 -23.04 26.36 -33.92
N ASP A 33 -23.69 25.25 -34.26
CA ASP A 33 -23.59 23.99 -33.51
C ASP A 33 -22.19 23.34 -33.65
N GLU A 34 -21.52 23.48 -34.80
CA GLU A 34 -20.15 22.99 -34.98
C GLU A 34 -19.11 23.82 -34.22
N ASP A 35 -19.24 25.15 -34.18
CA ASP A 35 -18.38 26.01 -33.37
C ASP A 35 -18.60 25.80 -31.86
N GLN A 36 -19.83 25.52 -31.43
CA GLN A 36 -20.11 25.17 -30.03
C GLN A 36 -19.49 23.82 -29.63
N LYS A 37 -19.46 22.82 -30.53
CA LYS A 37 -18.82 21.53 -30.28
C LYS A 37 -17.30 21.65 -30.13
N LYS A 38 -16.64 22.50 -30.93
CA LYS A 38 -15.20 22.80 -30.80
C LYS A 38 -14.87 23.51 -29.48
N GLY A 39 -15.77 24.37 -28.99
CA GLY A 39 -15.67 24.99 -27.66
C GLY A 39 -15.85 24.03 -26.48
N SER A 40 -16.51 22.88 -26.68
CA SER A 40 -16.65 21.82 -25.66
C SER A 40 -15.36 21.03 -25.50
N LEU A 41 -14.71 20.65 -26.61
CA LEU A 41 -13.47 19.87 -26.58
C LEU A 41 -12.31 20.63 -25.91
N LEU A 42 -12.17 21.94 -26.15
CA LEU A 42 -11.17 22.79 -25.48
C LEU A 42 -11.49 23.04 -24.00
N LYS A 43 -12.74 22.84 -23.55
CA LYS A 43 -13.14 22.92 -22.14
C LYS A 43 -13.03 21.56 -21.42
N GLU A 44 -13.24 20.46 -22.12
CA GLU A 44 -13.07 19.10 -21.60
C GLU A 44 -11.59 18.70 -21.47
N LEU A 45 -10.72 19.24 -22.34
CA LEU A 45 -9.28 18.97 -22.29
C LEU A 45 -8.63 19.39 -20.94
N PRO A 46 -8.84 20.60 -20.39
CA PRO A 46 -8.34 20.96 -19.06
C PRO A 46 -8.86 20.04 -17.95
N VAL A 47 -10.14 19.66 -17.99
CA VAL A 47 -10.72 18.76 -16.97
C VAL A 47 -10.07 17.38 -17.03
N LEU A 48 -9.90 16.83 -18.23
CA LEU A 48 -9.20 15.55 -18.43
C LEU A 48 -7.74 15.61 -17.98
N LEU A 49 -7.03 16.71 -18.29
CA LEU A 49 -5.66 16.92 -17.83
C LEU A 49 -5.58 17.02 -16.30
N VAL A 50 -6.51 17.72 -15.66
CA VAL A 50 -6.56 17.81 -14.19
C VAL A 50 -6.86 16.44 -13.58
N VAL A 51 -7.82 15.69 -14.13
CA VAL A 51 -8.13 14.33 -13.64
C VAL A 51 -6.93 13.40 -13.82
N ALA A 52 -6.28 13.42 -14.99
CA ALA A 52 -5.08 12.62 -15.24
C ALA A 52 -3.93 13.02 -14.31
N PHE A 53 -3.75 14.31 -14.05
CA PHE A 53 -2.75 14.83 -13.13
C PHE A 53 -3.03 14.40 -11.69
N VAL A 54 -4.28 14.53 -11.22
CA VAL A 54 -4.69 14.08 -9.87
C VAL A 54 -4.53 12.57 -9.74
N LEU A 55 -4.92 11.79 -10.75
CA LEU A 55 -4.72 10.35 -10.75
C LEU A 55 -3.23 9.99 -10.72
N ALA A 56 -2.41 10.66 -11.52
CA ALA A 56 -0.96 10.46 -11.52
C ALA A 56 -0.34 10.82 -10.17
N LEU A 57 -0.80 11.91 -9.53
CA LEU A 57 -0.40 12.26 -8.17
C LEU A 57 -0.79 11.17 -7.19
N LEU A 58 -2.05 10.73 -7.18
CA LEU A 58 -2.53 9.66 -6.31
C LEU A 58 -1.72 8.37 -6.49
N VAL A 59 -1.45 7.96 -7.73
CA VAL A 59 -0.64 6.76 -8.00
C VAL A 59 0.79 6.93 -7.50
N LYS A 60 1.41 8.09 -7.72
CA LYS A 60 2.77 8.35 -7.22
C LYS A 60 2.88 8.46 -5.71
N THR A 61 1.91 9.11 -5.07
CA THR A 61 1.91 9.28 -3.61
C THR A 61 1.55 7.98 -2.92
N PHE A 62 0.65 7.18 -3.49
CA PHE A 62 0.06 6.06 -2.77
C PHE A 62 0.46 4.66 -3.28
N LEU A 63 0.78 4.47 -4.55
CA LEU A 63 0.89 3.10 -5.06
C LEU A 63 2.34 2.69 -5.23
N VAL A 64 2.99 3.22 -6.25
CA VAL A 64 4.19 2.59 -6.78
C VAL A 64 5.06 3.61 -7.52
N GLN A 65 6.37 3.52 -7.33
CA GLN A 65 7.35 4.33 -8.06
C GLN A 65 8.44 3.43 -8.66
N ALA A 66 8.83 3.71 -9.90
CA ALA A 66 9.93 3.01 -10.55
C ALA A 66 11.23 3.77 -10.32
N PHE A 67 12.25 3.07 -9.80
CA PHE A 67 13.59 3.61 -9.57
C PHE A 67 14.61 2.93 -10.48
N PHE A 68 15.55 3.72 -11.01
CA PHE A 68 16.71 3.20 -11.74
C PHE A 68 17.87 3.00 -10.76
N ILE A 69 18.56 1.86 -10.82
CA ILE A 69 19.70 1.54 -9.95
C ILE A 69 21.01 1.90 -10.66
N PRO A 70 21.71 2.97 -10.23
CA PRO A 70 22.92 3.42 -10.92
C PRO A 70 24.21 2.77 -10.39
N SER A 71 24.19 2.14 -9.21
CA SER A 71 25.37 1.61 -8.51
C SER A 71 25.32 0.10 -8.28
N GLY A 72 26.50 -0.51 -8.16
CA GLY A 72 26.66 -1.95 -7.92
C GLY A 72 26.71 -2.36 -6.44
N SER A 73 26.28 -1.47 -5.53
CA SER A 73 26.33 -1.70 -4.06
C SER A 73 25.41 -2.83 -3.58
N MET A 74 24.43 -3.21 -4.40
CA MET A 74 23.47 -4.27 -4.15
C MET A 74 23.70 -5.53 -4.98
N GLU A 75 24.86 -5.67 -5.63
CA GLU A 75 25.23 -6.91 -6.34
C GLU A 75 25.35 -8.10 -5.34
N THR A 76 24.84 -9.30 -5.61
CA THR A 76 24.24 -9.79 -6.88
C THR A 76 22.72 -9.63 -6.99
N THR A 77 22.09 -9.00 -6.01
CA THR A 77 20.63 -8.84 -5.93
C THR A 77 20.13 -7.83 -6.96
N LEU A 78 20.68 -6.62 -6.96
CA LEU A 78 20.37 -5.56 -7.92
C LEU A 78 21.62 -5.19 -8.69
N HIS A 79 21.52 -5.20 -10.01
CA HIS A 79 22.63 -4.87 -10.89
C HIS A 79 22.56 -3.39 -11.25
N GLY A 80 23.61 -2.66 -10.90
CA GLY A 80 23.81 -1.28 -11.33
C GLY A 80 25.26 -1.07 -11.78
N CYS A 81 25.44 -0.18 -12.76
CA CYS A 81 26.75 0.26 -13.20
C CYS A 81 26.72 1.68 -13.76
N THR A 82 27.81 2.40 -13.56
CA THR A 82 28.00 3.75 -14.09
C THR A 82 28.02 3.72 -15.61
N GLY A 83 27.11 4.46 -16.26
CA GLY A 83 27.06 4.59 -17.73
C GLY A 83 26.42 3.42 -18.48
N CYS A 84 25.79 2.47 -17.79
CA CYS A 84 25.11 1.32 -18.40
C CYS A 84 23.58 1.36 -18.16
N THR A 85 22.85 0.39 -18.74
CA THR A 85 21.44 0.16 -18.38
C THR A 85 21.36 -0.82 -17.20
N GLY A 86 21.38 -0.29 -15.98
CA GLY A 86 21.10 -1.05 -14.75
C GLY A 86 19.63 -1.47 -14.60
N ASP A 87 19.34 -2.11 -13.48
CA ASP A 87 17.99 -2.54 -13.13
C ASP A 87 17.05 -1.36 -12.92
N ARG A 88 15.77 -1.59 -13.24
CA ARG A 88 14.66 -0.74 -12.78
C ARG A 88 13.84 -1.52 -11.79
N VAL A 89 13.71 -0.99 -10.59
CA VAL A 89 12.96 -1.62 -9.50
C VAL A 89 11.66 -0.88 -9.24
N LEU A 90 10.65 -1.65 -8.89
CA LEU A 90 9.34 -1.19 -8.49
C LEU A 90 9.30 -1.07 -6.96
N VAL A 91 9.14 0.16 -6.48
CA VAL A 91 9.09 0.47 -5.05
C VAL A 91 7.65 0.65 -4.61
N THR A 92 7.25 -0.16 -3.64
CA THR A 92 5.91 -0.15 -3.05
C THR A 92 5.92 0.60 -1.72
N LYS A 93 5.01 1.57 -1.58
CA LYS A 93 4.78 2.31 -0.34
C LYS A 93 3.76 1.66 0.61
N PRO A 94 2.70 0.97 0.14
CA PRO A 94 1.63 0.46 1.01
C PRO A 94 2.06 -0.43 2.19
N PRO A 95 3.09 -1.28 2.10
CA PRO A 95 3.54 -2.06 3.25
C PRO A 95 3.85 -1.15 4.45
N TYR A 96 4.58 -0.05 4.23
CA TYR A 96 5.07 0.80 5.30
C TYR A 96 4.07 1.84 5.84
N TRP A 97 2.82 1.82 5.39
CA TRP A 97 1.78 2.66 6.01
C TRP A 97 1.18 2.03 7.26
N PHE A 98 1.32 0.71 7.39
CA PHE A 98 0.72 -0.07 8.46
C PHE A 98 1.73 -0.94 9.20
N SER A 99 2.94 -1.09 8.66
CA SER A 99 4.07 -1.77 9.31
C SER A 99 5.32 -0.91 9.22
N GLU A 100 6.30 -1.20 10.08
CA GLU A 100 7.64 -0.63 9.96
C GLU A 100 8.50 -1.52 9.03
N PRO A 101 9.61 -1.02 8.48
CA PRO A 101 10.56 -1.83 7.74
C PRO A 101 11.15 -2.94 8.62
N GLU A 102 11.21 -4.16 8.09
CA GLU A 102 11.67 -5.33 8.83
C GLU A 102 13.08 -5.74 8.38
N PRO A 103 13.88 -6.41 9.25
CA PRO A 103 15.14 -7.01 8.83
C PRO A 103 14.96 -7.91 7.60
N GLY A 104 15.83 -7.73 6.62
CA GLY A 104 15.76 -8.42 5.33
C GLY A 104 15.05 -7.62 4.23
N ASP A 105 14.34 -6.55 4.55
CA ASP A 105 13.70 -5.69 3.54
C ASP A 105 14.73 -4.92 2.70
N ILE A 106 14.49 -4.82 1.40
CA ILE A 106 15.23 -3.90 0.52
C ILE A 106 14.47 -2.59 0.45
N VAL A 107 15.07 -1.53 0.97
CA VAL A 107 14.45 -0.20 1.08
C VAL A 107 15.11 0.80 0.15
N VAL A 108 14.29 1.68 -0.41
CA VAL A 108 14.75 2.92 -1.04
C VAL A 108 14.46 4.06 -0.07
N PHE A 109 15.44 4.92 0.20
CA PHE A 109 15.35 6.00 1.18
C PHE A 109 16.14 7.22 0.75
N GLU A 110 15.79 8.38 1.29
CA GLU A 110 16.58 9.61 1.17
C GLU A 110 17.71 9.56 2.20
N GLY A 111 18.96 9.70 1.74
CA GLY A 111 20.13 9.61 2.60
C GLY A 111 20.25 10.84 3.51
N PRO A 112 20.78 10.68 4.74
CA PRO A 112 21.10 11.83 5.59
C PRO A 112 22.10 12.77 4.91
N ASP A 113 22.08 14.05 5.32
CA ASP A 113 23.01 15.09 4.85
C ASP A 113 24.49 14.79 5.09
N THR A 114 24.78 13.81 5.95
CA THR A 114 26.12 13.30 6.25
C THR A 114 26.63 12.23 5.29
N TRP A 115 25.77 11.75 4.37
CA TRP A 115 26.12 10.69 3.42
C TRP A 115 26.58 11.29 2.10
N THR A 116 27.63 10.74 1.52
CA THR A 116 28.15 11.20 0.24
C THR A 116 27.30 10.60 -0.88
N PRO A 117 26.76 11.41 -1.81
CA PRO A 117 26.01 10.90 -2.96
C PRO A 117 26.76 9.81 -3.72
N GLU A 118 26.05 8.73 -4.07
CA GLU A 118 26.61 7.65 -4.90
C GLU A 118 26.72 8.05 -6.39
N VAL A 119 25.98 9.08 -6.81
CA VAL A 119 25.93 9.54 -8.19
C VAL A 119 25.92 11.07 -8.26
N ASP A 120 26.69 11.63 -9.19
CA ASP A 120 26.59 13.02 -9.59
C ASP A 120 25.59 13.14 -10.76
N VAL A 121 24.45 13.78 -10.54
CA VAL A 121 23.40 14.05 -11.52
C VAL A 121 23.30 15.56 -11.76
N ALA A 122 23.82 16.01 -12.91
CA ALA A 122 23.70 17.41 -13.30
C ALA A 122 22.23 17.88 -13.36
N GLU A 123 21.84 18.73 -12.41
CA GLU A 123 20.49 19.29 -12.36
C GLU A 123 20.28 20.37 -13.44
N PRO A 124 19.17 20.37 -14.18
CA PRO A 124 18.97 21.31 -15.28
C PRO A 124 18.64 22.72 -14.78
N GLY A 125 19.32 23.74 -15.33
CA GLY A 125 19.07 25.15 -14.99
C GLY A 125 17.85 25.81 -15.65
N ASN A 126 17.08 25.08 -16.49
CA ASN A 126 15.88 25.62 -17.15
C ASN A 126 14.64 24.76 -16.91
N TRP A 127 13.49 25.44 -16.78
CA TRP A 127 12.22 24.83 -16.36
C TRP A 127 11.73 23.70 -17.27
N PHE A 128 11.99 23.75 -18.58
CA PHE A 128 11.53 22.73 -19.51
C PHE A 128 12.31 21.43 -19.34
N SER A 129 13.64 21.52 -19.23
CA SER A 129 14.47 20.35 -18.93
C SER A 129 14.23 19.81 -17.53
N SER A 130 13.96 20.66 -16.53
CA SER A 130 13.56 20.21 -15.19
C SER A 130 12.24 19.44 -15.24
N ALA A 131 11.25 19.91 -16.02
CA ALA A 131 9.99 19.21 -16.22
C ALA A 131 10.18 17.87 -16.95
N ALA A 132 11.07 17.81 -17.95
CA ALA A 132 11.41 16.57 -18.64
C ALA A 132 12.12 15.56 -17.73
N LEU A 133 13.08 16.01 -16.92
CA LEU A 133 13.78 15.18 -15.94
C LEU A 133 12.82 14.67 -14.87
N PHE A 134 11.95 15.54 -14.33
CA PHE A 134 10.90 15.16 -13.40
C PHE A 134 9.99 14.07 -13.99
N LEU A 135 9.59 14.21 -15.26
CA LEU A 135 8.78 13.21 -15.95
C LEU A 135 9.58 11.92 -16.19
N GLY A 136 10.87 12.01 -16.49
CA GLY A 136 11.75 10.86 -16.64
C GLY A 136 11.87 10.06 -15.32
N ARG A 137 12.07 10.75 -14.20
CA ARG A 137 12.11 10.17 -12.84
C ARG A 137 10.77 9.54 -12.49
N ALA A 138 9.67 10.22 -12.83
CA ALA A 138 8.30 9.73 -12.62
C ALA A 138 8.04 8.33 -13.19
N ILE A 139 8.60 8.06 -14.37
CA ILE A 139 8.38 6.83 -15.12
C ILE A 139 9.57 5.87 -15.02
N GLY A 140 10.56 6.17 -14.16
CA GLY A 140 11.75 5.34 -13.94
C GLY A 140 12.72 5.24 -15.12
N VAL A 141 12.69 6.19 -16.06
CA VAL A 141 13.61 6.22 -17.21
C VAL A 141 14.78 7.18 -17.03
N ALA A 142 14.74 8.02 -16.00
CA ALA A 142 15.86 8.86 -15.60
C ALA A 142 16.49 8.34 -14.29
N PRO A 143 17.76 8.70 -14.02
CA PRO A 143 18.39 8.44 -12.73
C PRO A 143 17.59 9.06 -11.56
N PRO A 144 17.64 8.43 -10.37
CA PRO A 144 17.02 8.97 -9.17
C PRO A 144 17.70 10.28 -8.70
N SER A 145 17.29 10.80 -7.54
CA SER A 145 18.03 11.90 -6.89
C SER A 145 19.47 11.48 -6.60
N GLU A 146 20.36 12.45 -6.43
CA GLU A 146 21.71 12.19 -5.86
C GLU A 146 21.61 11.64 -4.42
N ASP A 147 20.53 11.99 -3.72
CA ASP A 147 20.28 11.63 -2.33
C ASP A 147 19.41 10.37 -2.15
N ASP A 148 19.00 9.68 -3.23
CA ASP A 148 18.20 8.45 -3.11
C ASP A 148 19.12 7.20 -3.08
N TYR A 149 19.01 6.39 -2.04
CA TYR A 149 19.81 5.17 -1.85
C TYR A 149 18.92 3.93 -1.86
N VAL A 150 19.49 2.80 -2.27
CA VAL A 150 18.89 1.46 -2.08
C VAL A 150 19.82 0.58 -1.27
N LYS A 151 19.31 0.01 -0.17
CA LYS A 151 20.06 -0.87 0.74
C LYS A 151 19.12 -1.89 1.39
N ARG A 152 19.67 -2.90 2.05
CA ARG A 152 18.90 -3.87 2.85
C ARG A 152 18.89 -3.47 4.32
N VAL A 153 17.73 -3.58 4.98
CA VAL A 153 17.59 -3.41 6.43
C VAL A 153 18.21 -4.61 7.12
N ILE A 154 19.17 -4.36 8.01
CA ILE A 154 19.88 -5.41 8.75
C ILE A 154 19.45 -5.43 10.22
N ALA A 155 19.22 -4.26 10.81
CA ALA A 155 18.73 -4.12 12.17
C ALA A 155 17.80 -2.90 12.31
N VAL A 156 16.84 -3.01 13.22
CA VAL A 156 15.84 -1.98 13.53
C VAL A 156 16.08 -1.40 14.93
N GLY A 157 15.31 -0.36 15.30
CA GLY A 157 15.40 0.30 16.61
C GLY A 157 15.43 -0.67 17.79
N GLY A 158 16.33 -0.40 18.74
CA GLY A 158 16.56 -1.20 19.94
C GLY A 158 17.57 -2.34 19.76
N GLN A 159 17.82 -2.80 18.53
CA GLN A 159 18.79 -3.87 18.27
C GLN A 159 20.24 -3.35 18.30
N THR A 160 21.19 -4.23 18.62
CA THR A 160 22.63 -3.94 18.54
C THR A 160 23.29 -4.75 17.44
N VAL A 161 23.93 -4.07 16.48
CA VAL A 161 24.61 -4.68 15.34
C VAL A 161 26.13 -4.54 15.46
N GLN A 162 26.85 -5.59 15.08
CA GLN A 162 28.31 -5.57 15.04
C GLN A 162 28.87 -6.55 14.00
N CYS A 163 30.09 -6.29 13.56
CA CYS A 163 30.89 -7.25 12.82
C CYS A 163 32.11 -7.68 13.63
N CYS A 164 32.48 -8.95 13.66
CA CYS A 164 31.81 -10.13 13.12
C CYS A 164 32.14 -11.33 14.02
N ASP A 165 31.46 -12.46 13.84
CA ASP A 165 31.92 -13.73 14.41
C ASP A 165 33.19 -14.26 13.72
N ASP A 166 33.72 -15.40 14.20
CA ASP A 166 34.92 -16.06 13.66
C ASP A 166 34.77 -16.48 12.18
N GLN A 167 33.54 -16.54 11.66
CA GLN A 167 33.23 -16.87 10.27
C GLN A 167 33.01 -15.62 9.41
N GLY A 168 33.07 -14.43 9.98
CA GLY A 168 32.83 -13.16 9.29
C GLY A 168 31.36 -12.81 9.11
N ARG A 169 30.45 -13.41 9.87
CA ARG A 169 29.02 -13.09 9.85
C ARG A 169 28.73 -11.89 10.74
N ILE A 170 27.83 -11.03 10.28
CA ILE A 170 27.28 -9.94 11.09
C ILE A 170 26.48 -10.52 12.24
N LEU A 171 26.62 -9.92 13.41
CA LEU A 171 25.86 -10.25 14.60
C LEU A 171 24.82 -9.17 14.86
N VAL A 172 23.58 -9.58 15.13
CA VAL A 172 22.54 -8.70 15.68
C VAL A 172 22.08 -9.28 17.01
N ASP A 173 22.14 -8.46 18.06
CA ASP A 173 21.88 -8.86 19.45
C ASP A 173 22.72 -10.05 19.92
N GLY A 174 23.93 -10.19 19.34
CA GLY A 174 24.87 -11.28 19.62
C GLY A 174 24.66 -12.54 18.77
N GLU A 175 23.60 -12.62 17.99
CA GLU A 175 23.26 -13.77 17.15
C GLU A 175 23.69 -13.55 15.69
N PRO A 176 24.29 -14.56 15.02
CA PRO A 176 24.74 -14.43 13.65
C PRO A 176 23.58 -14.41 12.66
N LEU A 177 23.67 -13.54 11.65
CA LEU A 177 22.70 -13.45 10.57
C LEU A 177 22.83 -14.59 9.54
N ASP A 178 21.70 -14.93 8.90
CA ASP A 178 21.66 -15.75 7.68
C ASP A 178 21.52 -14.86 6.45
N GLU A 179 22.59 -14.76 5.66
CA GLU A 179 22.67 -13.79 4.58
C GLU A 179 23.06 -14.47 3.25
N PRO A 180 22.19 -15.30 2.65
CA PRO A 180 22.52 -16.05 1.43
C PRO A 180 22.70 -15.17 0.19
N TYR A 181 22.36 -13.88 0.28
CA TYR A 181 22.40 -12.90 -0.80
C TYR A 181 23.72 -12.10 -0.88
N ILE A 182 24.60 -12.22 0.11
CA ILE A 182 25.76 -11.31 0.20
C ILE A 182 26.86 -11.67 -0.79
N TYR A 183 27.50 -10.64 -1.32
CA TYR A 183 28.77 -10.74 -2.02
C TYR A 183 29.83 -9.97 -1.22
N GLU A 184 30.78 -10.71 -0.65
CA GLU A 184 31.82 -10.17 0.23
C GLU A 184 33.18 -10.80 -0.12
N ASN A 185 34.16 -9.95 -0.45
CA ASN A 185 35.49 -10.36 -0.89
C ASN A 185 36.64 -9.60 -0.20
N THR A 186 36.36 -8.82 0.85
CA THR A 186 37.39 -8.18 1.69
C THR A 186 37.96 -9.16 2.72
N PRO A 187 39.20 -8.99 3.20
CA PRO A 187 39.73 -9.78 4.31
C PRO A 187 38.94 -9.58 5.62
N LEU A 188 38.83 -10.61 6.47
CA LEU A 188 38.04 -10.56 7.72
C LEU A 188 38.51 -9.45 8.66
N GLU A 189 39.82 -9.24 8.74
CA GLU A 189 40.47 -8.24 9.59
C GLU A 189 40.10 -6.80 9.23
N THR A 190 39.59 -6.55 8.02
CA THR A 190 39.17 -5.21 7.57
C THR A 190 37.67 -4.96 7.69
N ARG A 191 36.88 -5.95 8.11
CA ARG A 191 35.41 -5.84 8.15
C ARG A 191 34.86 -5.30 9.47
N ALA A 192 35.70 -5.26 10.52
CA ALA A 192 35.27 -4.96 11.88
C ALA A 192 34.58 -3.59 12.00
N PHE A 193 33.42 -3.59 12.65
CA PHE A 193 32.70 -2.37 13.03
C PHE A 193 31.82 -2.64 14.25
N GLY A 194 31.39 -1.57 14.90
CA GLY A 194 30.49 -1.63 16.05
C GLY A 194 31.18 -2.13 17.33
N PRO A 195 30.39 -2.49 18.36
CA PRO A 195 28.92 -2.55 18.36
C PRO A 195 28.25 -1.19 18.20
N VAL A 196 27.11 -1.18 17.49
CA VAL A 196 26.23 -0.02 17.34
C VAL A 196 24.82 -0.40 17.77
N THR A 197 24.27 0.29 18.76
CA THR A 197 22.85 0.16 19.14
C THR A 197 22.02 1.10 18.28
N VAL A 198 21.08 0.55 17.53
CA VAL A 198 20.20 1.31 16.63
C VAL A 198 19.19 2.10 17.47
N PRO A 199 19.13 3.44 17.37
CA PRO A 199 18.13 4.22 18.08
C PRO A 199 16.71 3.87 17.63
N GLU A 200 15.73 4.07 18.51
CA GLU A 200 14.31 3.92 18.18
C GLU A 200 13.91 4.79 16.98
N GLY A 201 13.05 4.26 16.11
CA GLY A 201 12.61 4.94 14.89
C GLY A 201 13.71 5.08 13.81
N ARG A 202 14.81 4.33 13.94
CA ARG A 202 15.91 4.31 12.96
C ARG A 202 16.26 2.90 12.51
N LEU A 203 16.99 2.83 11.41
CA LEU A 203 17.38 1.60 10.74
C LEU A 203 18.89 1.59 10.52
N TRP A 204 19.48 0.40 10.66
CA TRP A 204 20.81 0.10 10.18
C TRP A 204 20.72 -0.66 8.86
N VAL A 205 21.30 -0.11 7.80
CA VAL A 205 21.16 -0.60 6.43
C VAL A 205 22.50 -0.90 5.80
N MET A 206 22.58 -1.99 5.03
CA MET A 206 23.82 -2.41 4.37
C MET A 206 23.55 -2.82 2.93
N GLY A 207 24.56 -2.63 2.07
CA GLY A 207 24.52 -3.15 0.70
C GLY A 207 24.76 -4.66 0.69
N ASP A 208 24.16 -5.35 -0.28
CA ASP A 208 24.39 -6.79 -0.48
C ASP A 208 25.82 -7.05 -1.00
N HIS A 209 26.40 -6.10 -1.75
CA HIS A 209 27.82 -6.10 -2.14
C HIS A 209 28.66 -5.45 -1.04
N ARG A 210 28.94 -6.21 0.01
CA ARG A 210 29.51 -5.72 1.27
C ARG A 210 30.84 -5.01 1.11
N SER A 211 31.66 -5.42 0.16
CA SER A 211 32.97 -4.86 -0.11
C SER A 211 32.96 -3.59 -0.96
N ALA A 212 31.84 -3.28 -1.62
CA ALA A 212 31.71 -2.16 -2.56
C ALA A 212 30.46 -1.31 -2.28
N SER A 213 30.13 -1.15 -1.00
CA SER A 213 28.96 -0.39 -0.56
C SER A 213 29.37 0.65 0.49
N ALA A 214 29.08 1.92 0.20
CA ALA A 214 29.09 2.99 1.19
C ALA A 214 27.71 2.99 1.87
N ASP A 215 27.61 2.29 3.00
CA ASP A 215 26.38 2.13 3.77
C ASP A 215 26.60 2.50 5.23
N SER A 216 25.70 2.10 6.15
CA SER A 216 25.78 2.48 7.57
C SER A 216 27.16 2.30 8.20
N ARG A 217 27.92 1.29 7.77
CA ARG A 217 29.29 1.02 8.26
C ARG A 217 30.28 2.15 7.97
N SER A 218 30.12 2.82 6.83
CA SER A 218 30.99 3.92 6.41
C SER A 218 30.69 5.22 7.16
N HIS A 219 29.52 5.30 7.82
CA HIS A 219 29.01 6.52 8.43
C HIS A 219 28.88 6.43 9.96
N VAL A 220 29.47 5.42 10.61
CA VAL A 220 29.36 5.23 12.08
C VAL A 220 29.84 6.43 12.90
N SER A 221 30.79 7.20 12.38
CA SER A 221 31.31 8.40 13.05
C SER A 221 30.51 9.66 12.79
N ASP A 222 29.43 9.59 12.00
CA ASP A 222 28.57 10.74 11.75
C ASP A 222 27.66 11.05 12.95
N GLN A 223 26.92 12.15 12.87
CA GLN A 223 26.02 12.60 13.94
C GLN A 223 24.84 11.64 14.20
N TYR A 224 24.65 10.66 13.32
CA TYR A 224 23.56 9.71 13.30
C TYR A 224 24.02 8.28 13.58
N SER A 225 25.32 8.08 13.87
CA SER A 225 25.94 6.77 14.03
C SER A 225 25.71 5.83 12.84
N GLY A 226 25.65 6.38 11.63
CA GLY A 226 25.41 5.64 10.39
C GLY A 226 23.99 5.11 10.21
N THR A 227 23.04 5.48 11.08
CA THR A 227 21.65 5.03 10.97
C THR A 227 20.80 6.03 10.18
N ILE A 228 19.72 5.54 9.56
CA ILE A 228 18.76 6.34 8.79
C ILE A 228 17.39 6.33 9.47
N ALA A 229 16.61 7.41 9.37
CA ALA A 229 15.30 7.44 10.03
C ALA A 229 14.29 6.58 9.25
N VAL A 230 13.35 5.94 9.96
CA VAL A 230 12.25 5.21 9.32
C VAL A 230 11.43 6.15 8.42
N ASP A 231 11.29 7.42 8.81
CA ASP A 231 10.56 8.43 8.04
C ASP A 231 11.25 8.82 6.71
N ASP A 232 12.56 8.57 6.57
CA ASP A 232 13.30 8.82 5.33
C ASP A 232 13.09 7.69 4.30
N VAL A 233 12.43 6.60 4.68
CA VAL A 233 12.16 5.46 3.81
C VAL A 233 11.06 5.80 2.81
N ILE A 234 11.42 5.83 1.53
CA ILE A 234 10.50 6.08 0.42
C ILE A 234 9.62 4.85 0.16
N GLY A 235 10.15 3.63 0.32
CA GLY A 235 9.37 2.40 0.21
C GLY A 235 10.20 1.13 0.04
N LYS A 236 9.52 -0.01 -0.10
CA LYS A 236 10.12 -1.34 -0.29
C LYS A 236 10.32 -1.66 -1.76
N ALA A 237 11.55 -1.95 -2.17
CA ALA A 237 11.85 -2.50 -3.49
C ALA A 237 11.33 -3.94 -3.58
N SER A 238 10.42 -4.20 -4.52
CA SER A 238 9.64 -5.45 -4.55
C SER A 238 9.77 -6.24 -5.85
N VAL A 239 10.07 -5.59 -6.97
CA VAL A 239 10.11 -6.22 -8.30
C VAL A 239 11.16 -5.56 -9.17
N ILE A 240 11.96 -6.34 -9.88
CA ILE A 240 12.75 -5.86 -11.03
C ILE A 240 11.83 -5.87 -12.25
N VAL A 241 11.58 -4.70 -12.85
CA VAL A 241 10.70 -4.56 -14.03
C VAL A 241 11.47 -4.38 -15.33
N TRP A 242 12.75 -4.04 -15.26
CA TRP A 242 13.65 -3.94 -16.40
C TRP A 242 15.09 -4.27 -15.98
N PRO A 243 15.91 -4.92 -16.83
CA PRO A 243 15.57 -5.46 -18.15
C PRO A 243 14.57 -6.62 -18.06
N VAL A 244 13.77 -6.82 -19.11
CA VAL A 244 12.71 -7.87 -19.12
C VAL A 244 13.28 -9.27 -18.85
N SER A 245 14.54 -9.52 -19.26
CA SER A 245 15.26 -10.76 -18.98
C SER A 245 15.54 -11.03 -17.50
N ARG A 246 15.48 -9.99 -16.66
CA ARG A 246 15.69 -10.07 -15.20
C ARG A 246 14.41 -9.76 -14.43
N PHE A 247 13.24 -9.84 -15.07
CA PHE A 247 11.98 -9.66 -14.38
C PHE A 247 11.85 -10.69 -13.25
N THR A 248 11.85 -10.22 -12.00
CA THR A 248 11.74 -11.07 -10.81
C THR A 248 11.11 -10.29 -9.67
N PHE A 249 10.44 -11.01 -8.79
CA PHE A 249 10.10 -10.50 -7.47
C PHE A 249 11.37 -10.53 -6.60
N LEU A 250 11.55 -9.50 -5.78
CA LEU A 250 12.65 -9.41 -4.83
C LEU A 250 12.22 -10.03 -3.52
N ASP A 251 13.06 -10.93 -3.01
CA ASP A 251 12.81 -11.60 -1.73
C ASP A 251 13.22 -10.71 -0.54
N SER A 252 12.51 -10.89 0.57
CA SER A 252 12.85 -10.36 1.89
C SER A 252 12.97 -11.55 2.83
N PRO A 253 14.11 -12.27 2.80
CA PRO A 253 14.31 -13.42 3.67
C PRO A 253 14.32 -12.97 5.12
N ASP A 254 13.88 -13.84 6.02
CA ASP A 254 14.13 -13.59 7.44
C ASP A 254 15.59 -13.93 7.76
N ILE A 255 16.37 -12.88 7.95
CA ILE A 255 17.83 -12.97 8.15
C ILE A 255 18.20 -13.16 9.62
N GLN A 256 17.24 -13.00 10.55
CA GLN A 256 17.46 -13.07 12.00
C GLN A 256 16.82 -14.30 12.66
N GLN A 257 15.94 -15.05 11.96
CA GLN A 257 15.15 -16.15 12.53
C GLN A 257 15.93 -17.38 13.00
N GLN A 258 17.24 -17.48 12.73
CA GLN A 258 18.08 -18.52 13.33
C GLN A 258 18.26 -18.35 14.85
N ALA A 259 17.91 -17.19 15.40
CA ALA A 259 17.91 -16.88 16.82
C ALA A 259 16.66 -17.36 17.59
N ALA A 260 15.61 -17.86 16.94
CA ALA A 260 14.41 -18.37 17.62
C ALA A 260 14.60 -19.75 18.28
N GLY A 261 15.85 -20.17 18.52
CA GLY A 261 16.19 -21.24 19.43
C GLY A 261 15.94 -20.79 20.87
N ALA A 262 14.77 -21.11 21.41
CA ALA A 262 14.42 -20.93 22.82
C ALA A 262 15.60 -21.28 23.76
N PRO A 263 15.73 -20.63 24.93
CA PRO A 263 16.79 -20.95 25.86
C PRO A 263 16.66 -22.42 26.26
N VAL A 264 17.58 -23.25 25.81
CA VAL A 264 17.86 -24.53 26.45
C VAL A 264 18.43 -24.21 27.82
N VAL A 265 17.53 -24.08 28.79
CA VAL A 265 17.87 -24.24 30.21
C VAL A 265 18.51 -25.63 30.36
N SER A 266 19.83 -25.66 30.25
CA SER A 266 20.63 -26.81 30.60
C SER A 266 20.50 -27.01 32.10
N GLY A 267 19.71 -28.02 32.49
CA GLY A 267 19.65 -28.49 33.87
C GLY A 267 18.26 -28.63 34.45
N VAL A 268 17.46 -29.56 33.93
CA VAL A 268 16.58 -30.38 34.77
C VAL A 268 16.61 -31.80 34.22
N GLN A 269 17.04 -32.74 35.05
CA GLN A 269 17.04 -34.17 34.76
C GLN A 269 15.61 -34.61 34.44
N ALA A 270 15.45 -35.27 33.30
CA ALA A 270 14.20 -35.83 32.84
C ALA A 270 13.83 -37.08 33.67
N ASP A 271 13.35 -36.88 34.89
CA ASP A 271 12.78 -37.95 35.73
C ASP A 271 11.61 -37.43 36.59
N VAL A 272 10.56 -36.89 35.94
CA VAL A 272 9.16 -36.99 36.43
C VAL A 272 8.20 -36.60 35.30
N VAL A 273 7.99 -37.50 34.35
CA VAL A 273 6.77 -37.52 33.54
C VAL A 273 5.81 -38.49 34.22
N ALA A 274 4.95 -37.99 35.11
CA ALA A 274 3.63 -38.57 35.44
C ALA A 274 2.94 -37.79 36.56
N ALA A 275 2.29 -36.65 36.24
CA ALA A 275 1.02 -36.25 36.85
C ALA A 275 0.48 -34.93 36.28
N ALA A 276 -0.59 -35.05 35.50
CA ALA A 276 -1.74 -34.15 35.41
C ALA A 276 -1.65 -32.78 34.68
N PRO A 277 -2.19 -32.69 33.45
CA PRO A 277 -2.85 -31.46 32.99
C PRO A 277 -4.31 -31.49 33.44
N LEU A 278 -4.59 -31.36 34.75
CA LEU A 278 -5.97 -31.32 35.26
C LEU A 278 -6.23 -30.36 36.43
N LEU A 279 -5.31 -29.45 36.78
CA LEU A 279 -5.48 -28.56 37.95
C LEU A 279 -5.56 -27.05 37.68
N LEU A 280 -5.66 -26.60 36.42
CA LEU A 280 -5.93 -25.17 36.12
C LEU A 280 -7.37 -24.88 35.66
N GLY A 281 -8.24 -25.89 35.58
CA GLY A 281 -9.65 -25.73 35.19
C GLY A 281 -10.63 -25.36 36.33
N LEU A 282 -10.20 -25.39 37.59
CA LEU A 282 -11.11 -25.24 38.75
C LEU A 282 -11.00 -23.91 39.51
N ALA A 283 -10.05 -23.03 39.18
CA ALA A 283 -9.94 -21.72 39.82
C ALA A 283 -10.90 -20.66 39.22
N GLY A 284 -11.33 -20.82 37.95
CA GLY A 284 -12.17 -19.84 37.25
C GLY A 284 -13.69 -20.08 37.30
N ALA A 285 -14.14 -21.30 37.62
CA ALA A 285 -15.56 -21.68 37.49
C ALA A 285 -16.41 -21.43 38.76
N VAL A 286 -15.78 -21.22 39.92
CA VAL A 286 -16.49 -21.06 41.20
C VAL A 286 -17.04 -19.64 41.44
N PRO A 287 -16.39 -18.51 41.05
CA PRO A 287 -16.95 -17.19 41.37
C PRO A 287 -18.06 -16.74 40.40
N VAL A 288 -18.21 -17.34 39.22
CA VAL A 288 -19.23 -16.95 38.23
C VAL A 288 -20.60 -17.63 38.48
N ALA A 289 -20.61 -18.88 38.94
CA ALA A 289 -21.85 -19.59 39.28
C ALA A 289 -22.51 -19.04 40.56
N ALA A 290 -21.73 -18.62 41.55
CA ALA A 290 -22.23 -18.00 42.78
C ALA A 290 -22.87 -16.63 42.53
N ARG A 291 -22.28 -15.82 41.63
CA ARG A 291 -22.81 -14.48 41.25
C ARG A 291 -24.10 -14.55 40.43
N ARG A 292 -24.31 -15.62 39.65
CA ARG A 292 -25.59 -15.86 38.93
C ARG A 292 -26.71 -16.35 39.86
N ARG A 293 -26.40 -17.06 40.95
CA ARG A 293 -27.42 -17.57 41.89
C ARG A 293 -27.94 -16.48 42.84
N SER A 294 -27.11 -15.51 43.23
CA SER A 294 -27.53 -14.39 44.09
C SER A 294 -28.39 -13.35 43.34
N ARG A 295 -28.15 -13.14 42.03
CA ARG A 295 -28.99 -12.27 41.19
C ARG A 295 -30.37 -12.86 40.89
N ARG A 296 -30.52 -14.19 40.85
CA ARG A 296 -31.84 -14.84 40.68
C ARG A 296 -32.70 -14.85 41.95
N ARG A 297 -32.12 -14.67 43.14
CA ARG A 297 -32.89 -14.58 44.40
C ARG A 297 -33.39 -13.17 44.74
N ARG A 298 -32.90 -12.11 44.08
CA ARG A 298 -33.40 -10.73 44.27
C ARG A 298 -34.55 -10.31 43.36
N VAL A 299 -34.97 -11.15 42.40
CA VAL A 299 -36.05 -10.84 41.45
C VAL A 299 -37.40 -11.48 41.84
N VAL A 300 -37.46 -12.22 42.96
CA VAL A 300 -38.70 -12.92 43.40
C VAL A 300 -39.51 -12.12 44.44
N ALA A 301 -39.09 -10.91 44.82
CA ALA A 301 -39.81 -10.07 45.77
C ALA A 301 -40.44 -8.81 45.15
N THR A 302 -41.04 -8.92 43.97
CA THR A 302 -42.04 -7.96 43.44
C THR A 302 -42.82 -8.59 42.29
N GLY A 303 -43.64 -9.60 42.60
CA GLY A 303 -44.61 -10.17 41.64
C GLY A 303 -46.00 -9.56 41.82
N PRO A 304 -46.66 -9.02 40.78
CA PRO A 304 -48.04 -8.58 40.85
C PRO A 304 -48.99 -9.79 40.86
N SER A 305 -50.00 -9.74 41.74
CA SER A 305 -51.04 -10.76 41.86
C SER A 305 -51.83 -10.90 40.54
N ARG A 306 -51.64 -12.01 39.82
CA ARG A 306 -52.52 -12.42 38.72
C ARG A 306 -53.39 -13.58 39.17
N ARG A 307 -54.71 -13.32 39.16
CA ARG A 307 -55.79 -14.28 39.41
C ARG A 307 -55.79 -15.38 38.34
N PRO A 308 -56.16 -16.63 38.68
CA PRO A 308 -56.28 -17.72 37.71
C PRO A 308 -57.60 -17.61 36.90
N PRO A 309 -57.61 -17.99 35.62
CA PRO A 309 -58.82 -18.00 34.80
C PRO A 309 -59.56 -19.33 34.95
N GLY A 310 -60.77 -19.26 35.49
CA GLY A 310 -61.75 -20.34 35.49
C GLY A 310 -62.97 -19.95 34.67
N THR A 311 -63.34 -20.86 33.77
CA THR A 311 -64.71 -21.15 33.29
C THR A 311 -65.47 -20.06 32.52
N GLY A 312 -65.53 -20.28 31.21
CA GLY A 312 -66.41 -19.57 30.30
C GLY A 312 -67.89 -19.85 30.54
N TRP A 313 -68.71 -18.83 30.28
CA TRP A 313 -70.14 -18.97 30.06
C TRP A 313 -70.55 -18.07 28.89
N ARG A 314 -70.52 -18.66 27.70
CA ARG A 314 -71.18 -18.10 26.51
C ARG A 314 -72.67 -18.39 26.67
N ARG A 315 -73.49 -17.33 26.78
CA ARG A 315 -74.95 -17.42 26.78
C ARG A 315 -75.42 -18.03 25.46
N LEU A 316 -76.15 -19.14 25.54
CA LEU A 316 -77.08 -19.58 24.49
C LEU A 316 -78.48 -19.59 25.08
N ARG A 317 -79.36 -18.77 24.50
CA ARG A 317 -80.78 -18.66 24.83
C ARG A 317 -81.52 -19.90 24.31
N PRO A 318 -82.36 -20.57 25.10
CA PRO A 318 -83.36 -21.48 24.56
C PRO A 318 -84.60 -20.71 24.08
N ALA A 319 -85.16 -21.16 22.96
CA ALA A 319 -86.43 -20.73 22.38
C ALA A 319 -87.64 -21.34 23.15
N PRO A 320 -88.87 -20.84 22.95
CA PRO A 320 -89.96 -20.94 23.91
C PRO A 320 -90.77 -22.24 23.76
N ARG A 321 -91.29 -22.76 24.88
CA ARG A 321 -92.39 -23.71 24.88
C ARG A 321 -93.50 -23.25 25.83
N THR A 322 -94.70 -23.42 25.31
CA THR A 322 -96.02 -22.96 25.70
C THR A 322 -96.51 -23.46 27.06
N ARG A 323 -97.26 -22.61 27.77
CA ARG A 323 -98.11 -22.95 28.93
C ARG A 323 -99.17 -23.98 28.55
N PRO A 324 -99.61 -24.78 29.52
CA PRO A 324 -101.03 -24.95 29.79
C PRO A 324 -101.37 -24.41 31.18
N GLY A 325 -102.54 -23.77 31.28
CA GLY A 325 -103.03 -23.14 32.51
C GLY A 325 -103.97 -24.02 33.33
N ARG A 326 -104.73 -23.29 34.17
CA ARG A 326 -105.86 -23.67 35.03
C ARG A 326 -105.48 -24.36 36.35
N ASN A 327 -105.69 -23.65 37.46
CA ASN A 327 -106.90 -23.63 38.31
C ASN A 327 -106.60 -24.54 39.52
N ARG A 328 -106.99 -24.28 40.77
CA ARG A 328 -108.16 -23.63 41.38
C ARG A 328 -107.89 -23.66 42.91
N GLU A 329 -108.46 -22.70 43.64
CA GLU A 329 -109.19 -22.84 44.95
C GLU A 329 -108.58 -23.77 46.04
N ASP A 330 -108.37 -23.36 47.29
CA ASP A 330 -109.21 -22.61 48.23
C ASP A 330 -108.39 -21.69 49.18
#